data_AF-Q37380-F1
#
_entry.id   AF-Q37380-F1
#
_cell.length_a   1.000
_cell.length_b   1.000
_cell.length_c   1.000
_cell.angle_alpha   90.00
_cell.angle_beta   90.00
_cell.angle_gamma   90.00
#
_symmetry.space_group_name_H-M   'P 1'
#
loop_
_entity.id
_entity.type
_entity.pdbx_description
1 polymer ?
#
loop_
_entity_poly.entity_id
_entity_poly.type
_entity_poly.pdbx_seq_one_letter_code
_entity_poly.pdbx_strand_id
1 'polypeptide(L)'
;MKKYQFLKSNLLQNQNINELFLQYLKNDSNIGVIKSIVDGVVIIEGLSNVKAGEMLQFSNDIQGMALNLNSETVSAVLFGDETKIKPGEYVEGTGNIISVPVGMSLLGRVVNALGQPIDNKGDFPGSELKQVEVKAPGIITRQSVNEPMITGVKAIDCLVPVGRGQRELVIGDRQTGKTSICLDAVLNQKYENSKNKKNALYCIYTAIGQKRSSISKLVTLLEKTNSLEYSIIVAATASEAAPLQYLAPYTGCVIGEYFRDNGKHALIIYDDLSKQAVAYRQMSLLLRRPPGREAYPGDIFYLHSRLLERAAKLNKNFGGGSLTALPVVETQAGDVSAYIPTNVISITDGQIFLETNLFYNGIRPAVNVGLSVSRVGSAAQILAIKKLAGSLKLELAQYREALSFAQFGSDLDETTKNLLSRGNMLTELLNQNRFTPIPIENQFVLMYSGIKGFLTNVNNKVIRSYENELFNRISNYSVFNTNVILLSNNEYYKKKNNNNVVAFFISYFKFITTNIFGFSAK
;
A
#
# COMPACT_ATOMS: atom_id res chain seq x y z
N MET A 1 -14.11 -15.15 32.01
CA MET A 1 -13.12 -15.00 33.13
C MET A 1 -13.68 -14.49 34.48
N LYS A 2 -14.29 -13.29 34.60
CA LYS A 2 -14.77 -12.77 35.92
C LYS A 2 -15.74 -13.71 36.67
N LYS A 3 -16.67 -14.35 35.95
CA LYS A 3 -17.58 -15.37 36.53
C LYS A 3 -16.82 -16.60 37.06
N TYR A 4 -15.76 -17.03 36.37
CA TYR A 4 -14.93 -18.19 36.72
C TYR A 4 -13.96 -17.91 37.87
N GLN A 5 -13.33 -16.73 37.91
CA GLN A 5 -12.50 -16.32 39.04
C GLN A 5 -13.33 -16.16 40.31
N PHE A 6 -14.55 -15.61 40.21
CA PHE A 6 -15.48 -15.51 41.33
C PHE A 6 -15.91 -16.88 41.87
N LEU A 7 -16.15 -17.85 40.99
CA LEU A 7 -16.42 -19.24 41.39
C LEU A 7 -15.21 -19.88 42.05
N LYS A 8 -14.01 -19.72 41.49
CA LYS A 8 -12.76 -20.26 42.07
C LYS A 8 -12.45 -19.65 43.44
N SER A 9 -12.72 -18.36 43.65
CA SER A 9 -12.49 -17.71 44.96
C SER A 9 -13.51 -18.14 46.03
N ASN A 10 -14.76 -18.42 45.64
CA ASN A 10 -15.83 -18.76 46.60
C ASN A 10 -15.98 -20.27 46.87
N LEU A 11 -15.45 -21.14 46.00
CA LEU A 11 -15.55 -22.61 46.15
C LEU A 11 -14.36 -23.26 46.85
N LEU A 12 -13.35 -22.48 47.28
CA LEU A 12 -12.14 -22.96 47.96
C LEU A 12 -12.39 -23.68 49.30
N GLN A 13 -13.63 -23.78 49.79
CA GLN A 13 -13.96 -24.43 51.06
C GLN A 13 -14.33 -25.92 50.95
N ASN A 14 -14.47 -26.52 49.76
CA ASN A 14 -14.81 -27.94 49.63
C ASN A 14 -14.04 -28.64 48.50
N GLN A 15 -13.12 -29.55 48.87
CA GLN A 15 -12.29 -30.32 47.91
C GLN A 15 -13.13 -31.10 46.88
N ASN A 16 -14.24 -31.71 47.28
CA ASN A 16 -15.13 -32.47 46.38
C ASN A 16 -15.79 -31.61 45.30
N ILE A 17 -16.10 -30.34 45.58
CA ILE A 17 -16.73 -29.45 44.59
C ILE A 17 -15.68 -28.98 43.57
N ASN A 18 -14.43 -28.79 44.00
CA ASN A 18 -13.33 -28.49 43.08
C ASN A 18 -13.12 -29.63 42.08
N GLU A 19 -13.11 -30.89 42.51
CA GLU A 19 -12.95 -32.02 41.57
C GLU A 19 -14.10 -32.11 40.56
N LEU A 20 -15.36 -31.97 41.01
CA LEU A 20 -16.53 -31.99 40.13
C LEU A 20 -16.51 -30.81 39.15
N PHE A 21 -16.12 -29.62 39.60
CA PHE A 21 -16.00 -28.43 38.76
C PHE A 21 -14.86 -28.57 37.75
N LEU A 22 -13.72 -29.13 38.16
CA LEU A 22 -12.61 -29.47 37.27
C LEU A 22 -13.03 -30.49 36.21
N GLN A 23 -13.83 -31.50 36.57
CA GLN A 23 -14.42 -32.46 35.63
C GLN A 23 -15.38 -31.78 34.64
N TYR A 24 -16.23 -30.88 35.13
CA TYR A 24 -17.17 -30.13 34.29
C TYR A 24 -16.43 -29.24 33.28
N LEU A 25 -15.38 -28.54 33.71
CA LEU A 25 -14.53 -27.74 32.82
C LEU A 25 -13.78 -28.58 31.80
N LYS A 26 -13.28 -29.78 32.18
CA LYS A 26 -12.67 -30.71 31.23
C LYS A 26 -13.64 -31.22 30.17
N ASN A 27 -14.94 -31.28 30.49
CA ASN A 27 -15.97 -31.69 29.54
C ASN A 27 -16.45 -30.53 28.64
N ASP A 28 -16.10 -29.28 28.94
CA ASP A 28 -16.40 -28.16 28.05
C ASP A 28 -15.39 -28.13 26.91
N SER A 29 -15.86 -28.49 25.72
CA SER A 29 -15.07 -28.55 24.49
C SER A 29 -14.40 -27.22 24.09
N ASN A 30 -14.82 -26.11 24.67
CA ASN A 30 -14.26 -24.78 24.42
C ASN A 30 -13.23 -24.34 25.46
N ILE A 31 -12.90 -25.19 26.44
CA ILE A 31 -11.92 -24.88 27.47
C ILE A 31 -10.67 -25.74 27.26
N GLY A 32 -9.51 -25.12 27.42
CA GLY A 32 -8.24 -25.80 27.47
C GLY A 32 -7.40 -25.37 28.67
N VAL A 33 -6.30 -26.08 28.89
CA VAL A 33 -5.33 -25.82 29.95
C VAL A 33 -3.96 -25.60 29.31
N ILE A 34 -3.28 -24.54 29.73
CA ILE A 34 -1.93 -24.24 29.26
C ILE A 34 -0.97 -25.32 29.77
N LYS A 35 -0.34 -26.04 28.84
CA LYS A 35 0.69 -27.04 29.15
C LYS A 35 2.08 -26.41 29.24
N SER A 36 2.41 -25.54 28.30
CA SER A 36 3.69 -24.84 28.25
C SER A 36 3.59 -23.53 27.48
N ILE A 37 4.46 -22.59 27.84
CA ILE A 37 4.61 -21.29 27.18
C ILE A 37 6.10 -21.12 26.86
N VAL A 38 6.43 -20.84 25.60
CA VAL A 38 7.80 -20.60 25.15
C VAL A 38 7.78 -19.55 24.03
N ASP A 39 8.51 -18.45 24.22
CA ASP A 39 8.73 -17.39 23.22
C ASP A 39 7.43 -16.86 22.55
N GLY A 40 6.35 -16.72 23.32
CA GLY A 40 5.05 -16.23 22.87
C GLY A 40 4.16 -17.29 22.20
N VAL A 41 4.61 -18.55 22.14
CA VAL A 41 3.82 -19.70 21.71
C VAL A 41 3.31 -20.45 22.95
N VAL A 42 2.03 -20.79 22.94
CA VAL A 42 1.38 -21.55 24.00
C VAL A 42 0.90 -22.88 23.47
N ILE A 43 1.24 -23.96 24.17
CA ILE A 43 0.71 -25.29 23.92
C ILE A 43 -0.41 -25.53 24.92
N ILE A 44 -1.60 -25.83 24.41
CA ILE A 44 -2.84 -25.95 25.18
C ILE A 44 -3.38 -27.37 25.00
N GLU A 45 -3.76 -28.01 26.10
CA GLU A 45 -4.48 -29.28 26.09
C GLU A 45 -5.99 -29.00 26.22
N GLY A 46 -6.84 -29.76 25.53
CA GLY A 46 -8.29 -29.47 25.45
C GLY A 46 -8.64 -28.66 24.20
N LEU A 47 -9.61 -27.74 24.30
CA LEU A 47 -10.12 -26.95 23.16
C LEU A 47 -10.57 -27.83 21.98
N SER A 48 -11.29 -28.93 22.25
CA SER A 48 -11.66 -29.94 21.24
C SER A 48 -12.51 -29.43 20.07
N ASN A 49 -13.20 -28.29 20.22
CA ASN A 49 -14.00 -27.67 19.16
C ASN A 49 -13.36 -26.42 18.53
N VAL A 50 -12.12 -26.08 18.89
CA VAL A 50 -11.48 -24.86 18.39
C VAL A 50 -11.19 -24.96 16.90
N LYS A 51 -11.36 -23.84 16.20
CA LYS A 51 -11.04 -23.71 14.78
C LYS A 51 -9.64 -23.14 14.56
N ALA A 52 -9.03 -23.46 13.43
CA ALA A 52 -7.80 -22.79 13.02
C ALA A 52 -8.10 -21.30 12.76
N GLY A 53 -7.27 -20.40 13.31
CA GLY A 53 -7.48 -18.96 13.25
C GLY A 53 -8.52 -18.43 14.25
N GLU A 54 -9.04 -19.26 15.16
CA GLU A 54 -9.93 -18.83 16.23
C GLU A 54 -9.19 -17.97 17.26
N MET A 55 -9.86 -16.91 17.72
CA MET A 55 -9.37 -16.09 18.80
C MET A 55 -9.53 -16.83 20.14
N LEU A 56 -8.45 -16.85 20.91
CA LEU A 56 -8.40 -17.48 22.22
C LEU A 56 -8.30 -16.41 23.30
N GLN A 57 -9.02 -16.62 24.40
CA GLN A 57 -8.99 -15.75 25.57
C GLN A 57 -8.21 -16.43 26.69
N PHE A 58 -7.13 -15.79 27.11
CA PHE A 58 -6.30 -16.19 28.23
C PHE A 58 -6.66 -15.38 29.48
N SER A 59 -5.99 -15.69 30.59
CA SER A 59 -6.04 -14.88 31.79
C SER A 59 -5.46 -13.47 31.56
N ASN A 60 -5.74 -12.54 32.48
CA ASN A 60 -5.25 -11.17 32.42
C ASN A 60 -5.58 -10.41 31.13
N ASP A 61 -6.74 -10.71 30.55
CA ASP A 61 -7.27 -10.14 29.30
C ASP A 61 -6.33 -10.29 28.10
N ILE A 62 -5.40 -11.25 28.15
CA ILE A 62 -4.54 -11.57 27.02
C ILE A 62 -5.34 -12.36 25.99
N GLN A 63 -5.15 -12.00 24.73
CA GLN A 63 -5.72 -12.71 23.60
C GLN A 63 -4.61 -13.44 22.83
N GLY A 64 -5.00 -14.47 22.10
CA GLY A 64 -4.15 -15.15 21.15
C GLY A 64 -4.95 -15.76 20.02
N MET A 65 -4.27 -16.54 19.19
CA MET A 65 -4.88 -17.19 18.04
C MET A 65 -4.42 -18.64 17.96
N ALA A 66 -5.38 -19.55 17.82
CA ALA A 66 -5.10 -20.95 17.52
C ALA A 66 -4.53 -21.08 16.09
N LEU A 67 -3.35 -21.69 15.95
CA LEU A 67 -2.67 -21.84 14.66
C LEU A 67 -2.54 -23.30 14.24
N ASN A 68 -1.99 -24.16 15.09
CA ASN A 68 -1.88 -25.60 14.81
C ASN A 68 -2.86 -26.36 15.70
N LEU A 69 -3.64 -27.25 15.09
CA LEU A 69 -4.52 -28.19 15.78
C LEU A 69 -3.90 -29.57 15.66
N ASN A 70 -3.23 -30.04 16.72
CA ASN A 70 -2.70 -31.39 16.79
C ASN A 70 -3.75 -32.32 17.42
N SER A 71 -3.51 -33.63 17.38
CA SER A 71 -4.42 -34.64 17.93
C SER A 71 -4.74 -34.44 19.41
N GLU A 72 -3.76 -34.00 20.20
CA GLU A 72 -3.89 -33.87 21.67
C GLU A 72 -3.73 -32.43 22.16
N THR A 73 -3.21 -31.54 21.31
CA THR A 73 -2.85 -30.18 21.74
C THR A 73 -3.13 -29.15 20.66
N VAL A 74 -3.38 -27.93 21.08
CA VAL A 74 -3.53 -26.76 20.23
C VAL A 74 -2.31 -25.87 20.46
N SER A 75 -1.63 -25.49 19.38
CA SER A 75 -0.57 -24.48 19.43
C SER A 75 -1.16 -23.13 19.07
N ALA A 76 -1.04 -22.18 20.00
CA ALA A 76 -1.52 -20.81 19.84
C ALA A 76 -0.39 -19.81 19.94
N VAL A 77 -0.57 -18.65 19.33
CA VAL A 77 0.33 -17.50 19.46
C VAL A 77 -0.34 -16.39 20.27
N LEU A 78 0.42 -15.73 21.13
CA LEU A 78 -0.10 -14.63 21.96
C LEU A 78 -0.02 -13.29 21.24
N PHE A 79 -1.01 -12.45 21.48
CA PHE A 79 -1.05 -11.04 21.08
C PHE A 79 -0.52 -10.09 22.15
N GLY A 80 -0.04 -10.62 23.27
CA GLY A 80 0.39 -9.84 24.43
C GLY A 80 1.62 -10.42 25.10
N ASP A 81 1.85 -9.96 26.32
CA ASP A 81 3.01 -10.30 27.15
C ASP A 81 2.82 -11.67 27.82
N GLU A 82 3.68 -12.63 27.46
CA GLU A 82 3.62 -14.00 27.99
C GLU A 82 3.92 -14.10 29.49
N THR A 83 4.61 -13.11 30.08
CA THR A 83 4.98 -13.14 31.51
C THR A 83 3.77 -13.08 32.45
N LYS A 84 2.60 -12.73 31.91
CA LYS A 84 1.35 -12.60 32.65
C LYS A 84 0.50 -13.86 32.64
N ILE A 85 0.88 -14.92 31.94
CA ILE A 85 0.16 -16.20 31.94
C ILE A 85 1.08 -17.31 32.44
N LYS A 86 0.50 -18.40 32.97
CA LYS A 86 1.28 -19.51 33.54
C LYS A 86 0.76 -20.88 33.10
N PRO A 87 1.62 -21.91 33.03
CA PRO A 87 1.16 -23.29 32.87
C PRO A 87 0.14 -23.68 33.94
N GLY A 88 -0.86 -24.47 33.56
CA GLY A 88 -1.99 -24.86 34.39
C GLY A 88 -3.16 -23.88 34.39
N GLU A 89 -3.01 -22.68 33.81
CA GLU A 89 -4.14 -21.75 33.64
C GLU A 89 -5.08 -22.18 32.51
N TYR A 90 -6.34 -21.74 32.61
CA TYR A 90 -7.36 -22.05 31.60
C TYR A 90 -7.32 -21.06 30.44
N VAL A 91 -7.64 -21.58 29.26
CA VAL A 91 -7.83 -20.83 28.02
C VAL A 91 -9.22 -21.14 27.49
N GLU A 92 -9.91 -20.11 27.02
CA GLU A 92 -11.25 -20.22 26.46
C GLU A 92 -11.19 -19.95 24.95
N GLY A 93 -11.71 -20.88 24.15
CA GLY A 93 -11.99 -20.65 22.73
C GLY A 93 -13.21 -19.75 22.60
N THR A 94 -13.07 -18.64 21.86
CA THR A 94 -14.19 -17.69 21.72
C THR A 94 -15.26 -18.13 20.71
N GLY A 95 -15.03 -19.23 19.99
CA GLY A 95 -15.87 -19.73 18.89
C GLY A 95 -15.80 -18.88 17.62
N ASN A 96 -15.07 -17.76 17.66
CA ASN A 96 -15.01 -16.76 16.61
C ASN A 96 -13.62 -16.73 15.97
N ILE A 97 -13.60 -16.91 14.64
CA ILE A 97 -12.44 -16.56 13.83
C ILE A 97 -12.22 -15.05 13.97
N ILE A 98 -10.96 -14.62 14.04
CA ILE A 98 -10.60 -13.21 14.21
C ILE A 98 -11.40 -12.34 13.25
N SER A 99 -12.14 -11.41 13.85
CA SER A 99 -12.99 -10.46 13.16
C SER A 99 -12.68 -9.07 13.65
N VAL A 100 -12.76 -8.09 12.75
CA VAL A 100 -12.42 -6.70 13.02
C VAL A 100 -13.56 -5.77 12.58
N PRO A 101 -13.72 -4.60 13.22
CA PRO A 101 -14.70 -3.62 12.78
C PRO A 101 -14.34 -3.09 11.38
N VAL A 102 -15.36 -2.95 10.54
CA VAL A 102 -15.31 -2.32 9.23
C VAL A 102 -16.45 -1.32 9.09
N GLY A 103 -16.25 -0.28 8.29
CA GLY A 103 -17.29 0.72 8.06
C GLY A 103 -16.74 2.11 7.79
N MET A 104 -17.63 3.00 7.39
CA MET A 104 -17.32 4.43 7.17
C MET A 104 -16.87 5.13 8.46
N SER A 105 -17.28 4.64 9.64
CA SER A 105 -16.92 5.20 10.95
C SER A 105 -15.45 5.03 11.32
N LEU A 106 -14.68 4.21 10.58
CA LEU A 106 -13.24 4.08 10.76
C LEU A 106 -12.44 5.16 10.02
N LEU A 107 -13.05 5.95 9.13
CA LEU A 107 -12.37 7.05 8.45
C LEU A 107 -11.85 8.08 9.47
N GLY A 108 -10.61 8.53 9.31
CA GLY A 108 -9.97 9.45 10.25
C GLY A 108 -9.36 8.78 11.48
N ARG A 109 -9.34 7.44 11.54
CA ARG A 109 -8.97 6.68 12.73
C ARG A 109 -7.65 5.93 12.57
N VAL A 110 -7.00 5.69 13.72
CA VAL A 110 -5.84 4.80 13.84
C VAL A 110 -6.25 3.59 14.66
N VAL A 111 -6.09 2.40 14.09
CA VAL A 111 -6.46 1.12 14.72
C VAL A 111 -5.26 0.19 14.82
N ASN A 112 -5.27 -0.72 15.79
CA ASN A 112 -4.27 -1.78 15.89
C ASN A 112 -4.59 -2.96 14.94
N ALA A 113 -3.76 -4.01 14.97
CA ALA A 113 -3.95 -5.20 14.15
C ALA A 113 -5.25 -5.99 14.46
N LEU A 114 -5.87 -5.78 15.62
CA LEU A 114 -7.17 -6.36 16.00
C LEU A 114 -8.35 -5.41 15.70
N GLY A 115 -8.08 -4.29 15.00
CA GLY A 115 -9.08 -3.29 14.64
C GLY A 115 -9.58 -2.44 15.81
N GLN A 116 -8.92 -2.48 16.97
CA GLN A 116 -9.27 -1.64 18.12
C GLN A 116 -8.65 -0.23 17.96
N PRO A 117 -9.34 0.85 18.36
CA PRO A 117 -8.82 2.20 18.26
C PRO A 117 -7.60 2.42 19.17
N ILE A 118 -6.56 3.06 18.65
CA ILE A 118 -5.35 3.44 19.41
C ILE A 118 -5.06 4.94 19.37
N ASP A 119 -6.02 5.73 18.89
CA ASP A 119 -5.96 7.19 18.75
C ASP A 119 -6.70 7.94 19.87
N ASN A 120 -7.26 7.22 20.86
CA ASN A 120 -8.05 7.77 21.98
C ASN A 120 -9.32 8.54 21.55
N LYS A 121 -9.85 8.31 20.34
CA LYS A 121 -11.08 8.98 19.84
C LYS A 121 -12.38 8.16 20.06
N GLY A 122 -12.35 7.15 20.93
CA GLY A 122 -13.50 6.28 21.24
C GLY A 122 -13.76 5.17 20.22
N ASP A 123 -14.87 4.46 20.35
CA ASP A 123 -15.22 3.33 19.47
C ASP A 123 -15.72 3.76 18.07
N PHE A 124 -16.22 2.80 17.29
CA PHE A 124 -16.76 3.01 15.93
C PHE A 124 -18.28 2.76 15.90
N PRO A 125 -19.12 3.78 16.16
CA PRO A 125 -20.56 3.61 16.07
C PRO A 125 -20.97 3.07 14.70
N GLY A 126 -21.81 2.03 14.69
CA GLY A 126 -22.36 1.44 13.46
C GLY A 126 -21.38 0.62 12.61
N SER A 127 -20.18 0.27 13.11
CA SER A 127 -19.30 -0.65 12.39
C SER A 127 -19.84 -2.07 12.37
N GLU A 128 -19.64 -2.77 11.26
CA GLU A 128 -19.89 -4.21 11.12
C GLU A 128 -18.63 -4.99 11.52
N LEU A 129 -18.76 -6.19 12.08
CA LEU A 129 -17.61 -7.08 12.27
C LEU A 129 -17.45 -8.01 11.08
N LYS A 130 -16.26 -8.04 10.47
CA LYS A 130 -15.90 -8.99 9.40
C LYS A 130 -14.67 -9.80 9.75
N GLN A 131 -14.68 -11.07 9.36
CA GLN A 131 -13.53 -11.97 9.50
C GLN A 131 -12.34 -11.47 8.70
N VAL A 132 -11.13 -11.51 9.27
CA VAL A 132 -9.91 -11.03 8.62
C VAL A 132 -9.47 -11.92 7.45
N GLU A 133 -9.74 -13.22 7.53
CA GLU A 133 -9.48 -14.18 6.46
C GLU A 133 -10.73 -14.34 5.59
N VAL A 134 -10.74 -13.65 4.45
CA VAL A 134 -11.79 -13.75 3.43
C VAL A 134 -11.18 -14.29 2.14
N LYS A 135 -11.92 -15.18 1.46
CA LYS A 135 -11.53 -15.68 0.15
C LYS A 135 -11.56 -14.55 -0.88
N ALA A 136 -10.51 -14.45 -1.69
CA ALA A 136 -10.44 -13.46 -2.77
C ALA A 136 -11.60 -13.62 -3.79
N PRO A 137 -12.05 -12.52 -4.43
CA PRO A 137 -13.04 -12.57 -5.51
C PRO A 137 -12.57 -13.51 -6.63
N GLY A 138 -13.43 -14.42 -7.08
CA GLY A 138 -13.13 -15.36 -8.17
C GLY A 138 -13.14 -14.70 -9.54
N ILE A 139 -12.68 -15.41 -10.57
CA ILE A 139 -12.50 -14.89 -11.94
C ILE A 139 -13.77 -14.20 -12.48
N ILE A 140 -14.94 -14.84 -12.36
CA ILE A 140 -16.22 -14.35 -12.89
C ILE A 140 -16.67 -13.04 -12.21
N THR A 141 -16.28 -12.83 -10.94
CA THR A 141 -16.68 -11.64 -10.17
C THR A 141 -15.86 -10.39 -10.52
N ARG A 142 -14.71 -10.58 -11.17
CA ARG A 142 -13.78 -9.50 -11.54
C ARG A 142 -14.12 -8.91 -12.90
N GLN A 143 -13.59 -7.73 -13.18
CA GLN A 143 -13.52 -7.13 -14.51
C GLN A 143 -12.11 -6.58 -14.78
N SER A 144 -11.82 -6.27 -16.04
CA SER A 144 -10.55 -5.64 -16.42
C SER A 144 -10.35 -4.29 -15.75
N VAL A 145 -9.09 -4.00 -15.39
CA VAL A 145 -8.65 -2.71 -14.88
C VAL A 145 -8.50 -1.73 -16.05
N ASN A 146 -9.37 -0.73 -16.11
CA ASN A 146 -9.44 0.26 -17.20
C ASN A 146 -9.68 1.69 -16.71
N GLU A 147 -9.60 1.91 -15.40
CA GLU A 147 -9.76 3.21 -14.75
C GLU A 147 -8.46 3.54 -14.00
N PRO A 148 -7.88 4.75 -14.17
CA PRO A 148 -6.65 5.12 -13.49
C PRO A 148 -6.85 5.33 -11.98
N MET A 149 -5.84 4.94 -11.19
CA MET A 149 -5.59 5.43 -9.84
C MET A 149 -4.43 6.42 -9.92
N ILE A 150 -4.76 7.71 -9.99
CA ILE A 150 -3.77 8.77 -10.19
C ILE A 150 -2.98 8.95 -8.88
N THR A 151 -1.67 8.76 -8.96
CA THR A 151 -0.76 8.89 -7.81
C THR A 151 -0.37 10.34 -7.53
N GLY A 152 -0.47 11.23 -8.52
CA GLY A 152 0.03 12.60 -8.41
C GLY A 152 1.55 12.68 -8.56
N VAL A 153 2.22 11.58 -8.92
CA VAL A 153 3.67 11.50 -9.08
C VAL A 153 3.98 11.34 -10.57
N LYS A 154 4.63 12.36 -11.16
CA LYS A 154 4.92 12.44 -12.60
C LYS A 154 5.55 11.16 -13.16
N ALA A 155 6.59 10.67 -12.49
CA ALA A 155 7.31 9.47 -12.90
C ALA A 155 6.43 8.21 -12.92
N ILE A 156 5.45 8.11 -12.01
CA ILE A 156 4.58 6.93 -11.91
C ILE A 156 3.45 7.05 -12.92
N ASP A 157 2.68 8.14 -12.88
CA ASP A 157 1.49 8.31 -13.73
C ASP A 157 1.85 8.31 -15.23
N CYS A 158 3.06 8.78 -15.59
CA CYS A 158 3.54 8.76 -16.97
C CYS A 158 4.19 7.44 -17.39
N LEU A 159 5.05 6.84 -16.56
CA LEU A 159 5.89 5.69 -16.98
C LEU A 159 5.36 4.33 -16.51
N VAL A 160 4.77 4.29 -15.32
CA VAL A 160 4.36 3.06 -14.62
C VAL A 160 2.96 3.28 -14.03
N PRO A 161 1.94 3.50 -14.88
CA PRO A 161 0.61 3.89 -14.44
C PRO A 161 -0.05 2.79 -13.61
N VAL A 162 -0.80 3.20 -12.59
CA VAL A 162 -1.54 2.30 -11.70
C VAL A 162 -3.04 2.45 -11.96
N GLY A 163 -3.74 1.33 -12.11
CA GLY A 163 -5.18 1.29 -12.32
C GLY A 163 -5.97 0.89 -11.07
N ARG A 164 -7.24 1.26 -11.01
CA ARG A 164 -8.13 0.90 -9.92
C ARG A 164 -8.40 -0.60 -9.89
N GLY A 165 -7.98 -1.26 -8.81
CA GLY A 165 -8.02 -2.72 -8.68
C GLY A 165 -6.73 -3.43 -9.06
N GLN A 166 -5.67 -2.69 -9.43
CA GLN A 166 -4.34 -3.22 -9.70
C GLN A 166 -3.54 -3.43 -8.40
N ARG A 167 -2.55 -4.33 -8.46
CA ARG A 167 -1.55 -4.55 -7.42
C ARG A 167 -0.19 -4.12 -7.96
N GLU A 168 0.31 -2.97 -7.51
CA GLU A 168 1.58 -2.41 -8.00
C GLU A 168 2.62 -2.39 -6.89
N LEU A 169 3.66 -3.21 -7.01
CA LEU A 169 4.70 -3.34 -5.98
C LEU A 169 5.58 -2.08 -5.93
N VAL A 170 5.80 -1.51 -4.75
CA VAL A 170 6.82 -0.47 -4.52
C VAL A 170 8.02 -1.12 -3.85
N ILE A 171 9.09 -1.33 -4.59
CA ILE A 171 10.24 -2.13 -4.17
C ILE A 171 11.53 -1.32 -4.29
N GLY A 172 12.43 -1.50 -3.33
CA GLY A 172 13.75 -0.88 -3.35
C GLY A 172 14.40 -0.89 -1.98
N ASP A 173 15.63 -0.39 -1.92
CA ASP A 173 16.41 -0.40 -0.69
C ASP A 173 15.84 0.54 0.37
N ARG A 174 16.38 0.42 1.58
CA ARG A 174 16.09 1.35 2.66
C ARG A 174 16.36 2.79 2.21
N GLN A 175 15.49 3.72 2.60
CA GLN A 175 15.63 5.17 2.34
C GLN A 175 15.60 5.61 0.86
N THR A 176 15.04 4.82 -0.06
CA THR A 176 14.93 5.19 -1.49
C THR A 176 13.65 5.97 -1.87
N GLY A 177 12.76 6.23 -0.91
CA GLY A 177 11.52 7.01 -1.14
C GLY A 177 10.23 6.20 -1.29
N LYS A 178 10.25 4.88 -0.99
CA LYS A 178 9.08 3.98 -1.06
C LYS A 178 7.83 4.55 -0.38
N THR A 179 7.95 4.86 0.92
CA THR A 179 6.87 5.47 1.72
C THR A 179 6.43 6.82 1.16
N SER A 180 7.36 7.65 0.63
CA SER A 180 7.00 8.95 0.07
C SER A 180 6.07 8.82 -1.14
N ILE A 181 6.36 7.89 -2.06
CA ILE A 181 5.49 7.60 -3.20
C ILE A 181 4.10 7.17 -2.77
N CYS A 182 4.03 6.24 -1.80
CA CYS A 182 2.74 5.76 -1.29
C CYS A 182 1.94 6.88 -0.64
N LEU A 183 2.59 7.76 0.13
CA LEU A 183 1.94 8.90 0.75
C LEU A 183 1.51 9.96 -0.26
N ASP A 184 2.31 10.26 -1.29
CA ASP A 184 1.91 11.15 -2.37
C ASP A 184 0.64 10.64 -3.07
N ALA A 185 0.55 9.33 -3.31
CA ALA A 185 -0.67 8.71 -3.84
C ALA A 185 -1.89 8.91 -2.95
N VAL A 186 -1.74 8.77 -1.62
CA VAL A 186 -2.82 9.07 -0.65
C VAL A 186 -3.21 10.55 -0.72
N LEU A 187 -2.24 11.46 -0.58
CA LEU A 187 -2.45 12.91 -0.57
C LEU A 187 -3.16 13.40 -1.84
N ASN A 188 -2.81 12.83 -3.00
CA ASN A 188 -3.43 13.19 -4.27
C ASN A 188 -4.93 12.88 -4.32
N GLN A 189 -5.40 11.88 -3.55
CA GLN A 189 -6.82 11.52 -3.57
C GLN A 189 -7.72 12.63 -3.03
N LYS A 190 -7.21 13.57 -2.23
CA LYS A 190 -7.97 14.77 -1.86
C LYS A 190 -8.45 15.53 -3.09
N TYR A 191 -7.53 15.75 -4.03
CA TYR A 191 -7.82 16.46 -5.26
C TYR A 191 -8.76 15.64 -6.16
N GLU A 192 -8.49 14.36 -6.35
CA GLU A 192 -9.33 13.47 -7.16
C GLU A 192 -10.75 13.29 -6.59
N ASN A 193 -10.89 13.13 -5.27
CA ASN A 193 -12.17 13.00 -4.58
C ASN A 193 -13.01 14.30 -4.68
N SER A 194 -12.34 15.46 -4.79
CA SER A 194 -13.02 16.74 -4.98
C SER A 194 -13.69 16.86 -6.36
N LYS A 195 -13.17 16.16 -7.39
CA LYS A 195 -13.72 16.17 -8.76
C LYS A 195 -15.06 15.43 -8.83
N ASN A 196 -15.16 14.27 -8.17
CA ASN A 196 -16.37 13.46 -8.18
C ASN A 196 -16.52 12.64 -6.89
N LYS A 197 -17.32 13.16 -5.96
CA LYS A 197 -17.60 12.48 -4.67
C LYS A 197 -18.20 11.08 -4.81
N LYS A 198 -18.95 10.80 -5.88
CA LYS A 198 -19.52 9.45 -6.11
C LYS A 198 -18.45 8.43 -6.50
N ASN A 199 -17.33 8.89 -7.05
CA ASN A 199 -16.21 8.07 -7.48
C ASN A 199 -15.00 8.18 -6.53
N ALA A 200 -15.27 8.59 -5.29
CA ALA A 200 -14.24 8.81 -4.29
C ALA A 200 -13.48 7.52 -3.96
N LEU A 201 -12.20 7.69 -3.70
CA LEU A 201 -11.26 6.65 -3.33
C LEU A 201 -10.85 6.83 -1.86
N TYR A 202 -11.03 5.77 -1.05
CA TYR A 202 -10.70 5.74 0.37
C TYR A 202 -9.36 5.04 0.59
N CYS A 203 -8.52 5.59 1.46
CA CYS A 203 -7.16 5.11 1.64
C CYS A 203 -7.00 4.31 2.93
N ILE A 204 -6.28 3.19 2.87
CA ILE A 204 -5.92 2.38 4.02
C ILE A 204 -4.40 2.30 4.04
N TYR A 205 -3.77 2.77 5.12
CA TYR A 205 -2.34 2.66 5.32
C TYR A 205 -2.04 1.65 6.41
N THR A 206 -1.49 0.49 6.05
CA THR A 206 -1.08 -0.54 6.99
C THR A 206 0.41 -0.44 7.27
N ALA A 207 0.76 0.08 8.46
CA ALA A 207 2.13 0.17 8.95
C ALA A 207 2.51 -1.11 9.72
N ILE A 208 3.48 -1.86 9.21
CA ILE A 208 3.89 -3.18 9.69
C ILE A 208 5.35 -3.09 10.17
N GLY A 209 5.59 -3.40 11.45
CA GLY A 209 6.91 -3.34 12.06
C GLY A 209 7.58 -1.95 11.97
N GLN A 210 6.79 -0.88 11.82
CA GLN A 210 7.30 0.49 11.78
C GLN A 210 7.50 1.04 13.19
N LYS A 211 8.41 2.01 13.34
CA LYS A 211 8.57 2.71 14.61
C LYS A 211 7.32 3.53 14.92
N ARG A 212 6.86 3.51 16.18
CA ARG A 212 5.71 4.31 16.64
C ARG A 212 5.85 5.81 16.31
N SER A 213 7.08 6.35 16.39
CA SER A 213 7.38 7.73 16.01
C SER A 213 7.23 8.02 14.51
N SER A 214 7.52 7.05 13.65
CA SER A 214 7.28 7.17 12.19
C SER A 214 5.79 7.21 11.88
N ILE A 215 5.00 6.35 12.54
CA ILE A 215 3.53 6.32 12.37
C ILE A 215 2.93 7.63 12.87
N SER A 216 3.35 8.14 14.02
CA SER A 216 2.88 9.45 14.53
C SER A 216 3.15 10.58 13.53
N LYS A 217 4.35 10.64 12.93
CA LYS A 217 4.66 11.63 11.88
C LYS A 217 3.76 11.48 10.65
N LEU A 218 3.43 10.25 10.27
CA LEU A 218 2.49 9.96 9.17
C LEU A 218 1.08 10.45 9.50
N VAL A 219 0.56 10.16 10.70
CA VAL A 219 -0.75 10.66 11.16
C VAL A 219 -0.78 12.18 11.09
N THR A 220 0.23 12.85 11.66
CA THR A 220 0.33 14.32 11.63
C THR A 220 0.40 14.88 10.22
N LEU A 221 1.09 14.21 9.30
CA LEU A 221 1.13 14.63 7.89
C LEU A 221 -0.27 14.56 7.27
N LEU A 222 -0.97 13.43 7.44
CA LEU A 222 -2.31 13.25 6.89
C LEU A 222 -3.35 14.18 7.54
N GLU A 223 -3.20 14.51 8.82
CA GLU A 223 -4.03 15.53 9.49
C GLU A 223 -3.78 16.92 8.91
N LYS A 224 -2.52 17.34 8.80
CA LYS A 224 -2.15 18.68 8.27
C LYS A 224 -2.60 18.90 6.82
N THR A 225 -2.67 17.84 6.03
CA THR A 225 -3.10 17.92 4.62
C THR A 225 -4.61 17.69 4.44
N ASN A 226 -5.37 17.46 5.53
CA ASN A 226 -6.77 17.01 5.53
C ASN A 226 -6.98 15.72 4.72
N SER A 227 -5.99 14.82 4.73
CA SER A 227 -6.08 13.52 4.06
C SER A 227 -6.58 12.42 4.99
N LEU A 228 -6.57 12.67 6.31
CA LEU A 228 -7.12 11.73 7.29
C LEU A 228 -8.64 11.52 7.10
N GLU A 229 -9.37 12.49 6.56
CA GLU A 229 -10.84 12.43 6.38
C GLU A 229 -11.32 11.26 5.49
N TYR A 230 -10.47 10.80 4.58
CA TYR A 230 -10.74 9.66 3.69
C TYR A 230 -9.74 8.51 3.91
N SER A 231 -8.95 8.57 4.98
CA SER A 231 -7.90 7.60 5.27
C SER A 231 -8.11 6.86 6.59
N ILE A 232 -7.66 5.62 6.65
CA ILE A 232 -7.63 4.77 7.85
C ILE A 232 -6.21 4.26 8.01
N ILE A 233 -5.66 4.31 9.22
CA ILE A 233 -4.33 3.77 9.51
C ILE A 233 -4.47 2.52 10.36
N VAL A 234 -3.91 1.41 9.89
CA VAL A 234 -3.74 0.17 10.66
C VAL A 234 -2.29 0.09 11.10
N ALA A 235 -2.03 0.02 12.41
CA ALA A 235 -0.70 0.03 12.96
C ALA A 235 -0.40 -1.27 13.72
N ALA A 236 0.67 -1.95 13.31
CA ALA A 236 1.39 -2.91 14.12
C ALA A 236 2.86 -2.49 14.15
N THR A 237 3.25 -1.89 15.27
CA THR A 237 4.57 -1.30 15.48
C THR A 237 5.66 -2.35 15.69
N ALA A 238 6.92 -1.94 15.52
CA ALA A 238 8.08 -2.78 15.77
C ALA A 238 8.17 -3.32 17.22
N SER A 239 7.54 -2.65 18.19
CA SER A 239 7.50 -3.06 19.59
C SER A 239 6.39 -4.07 19.91
N GLU A 240 5.46 -4.31 18.99
CA GLU A 240 4.37 -5.26 19.18
C GLU A 240 4.77 -6.67 18.75
N ALA A 241 4.08 -7.67 19.32
CA ALA A 241 4.36 -9.07 19.08
C ALA A 241 4.26 -9.44 17.59
N ALA A 242 5.09 -10.38 17.14
CA ALA A 242 5.11 -10.83 15.75
C ALA A 242 3.72 -11.24 15.19
N PRO A 243 2.83 -11.89 15.96
CA PRO A 243 1.48 -12.22 15.47
C PRO A 243 0.63 -11.00 15.10
N LEU A 244 0.78 -9.86 15.79
CA LEU A 244 0.08 -8.62 15.44
C LEU A 244 0.64 -8.03 14.14
N GLN A 245 1.96 -8.08 13.94
CA GLN A 245 2.60 -7.65 12.69
C GLN A 245 2.20 -8.54 11.50
N TYR A 246 2.08 -9.85 11.72
CA TYR A 246 1.55 -10.81 10.76
C TYR A 246 0.09 -10.49 10.37
N LEU A 247 -0.74 -10.15 11.35
CA LEU A 247 -2.19 -9.96 11.19
C LEU A 247 -2.56 -8.62 10.54
N ALA A 248 -1.81 -7.55 10.83
CA ALA A 248 -2.15 -6.19 10.41
C ALA A 248 -2.50 -6.03 8.91
N PRO A 249 -1.79 -6.66 7.96
CA PRO A 249 -2.16 -6.60 6.54
C PRO A 249 -3.54 -7.18 6.23
N TYR A 250 -3.93 -8.27 6.89
CA TYR A 250 -5.26 -8.86 6.71
C TYR A 250 -6.36 -7.95 7.27
N THR A 251 -6.11 -7.33 8.41
CA THR A 251 -7.01 -6.32 9.00
C THR A 251 -7.18 -5.11 8.09
N GLY A 252 -6.07 -4.55 7.59
CA GLY A 252 -6.12 -3.47 6.60
C GLY A 252 -6.89 -3.88 5.34
N CYS A 253 -6.63 -5.10 4.84
CA CYS A 253 -7.29 -5.60 3.65
C CYS A 253 -8.81 -5.67 3.84
N VAL A 254 -9.31 -6.25 4.94
CA VAL A 254 -10.76 -6.39 5.13
C VAL A 254 -11.47 -5.04 5.31
N ILE A 255 -10.79 -4.05 5.92
CA ILE A 255 -11.26 -2.66 5.97
C ILE A 255 -11.36 -2.07 4.55
N GLY A 256 -10.35 -2.32 3.70
CA GLY A 256 -10.38 -1.93 2.29
C GLY A 256 -11.48 -2.63 1.48
N GLU A 257 -11.73 -3.91 1.76
CA GLU A 257 -12.77 -4.70 1.13
C GLU A 257 -14.18 -4.19 1.42
N TYR A 258 -14.42 -3.61 2.60
CA TYR A 258 -15.70 -2.96 2.89
C TYR A 258 -16.05 -1.91 1.82
N PHE A 259 -15.09 -1.08 1.39
CA PHE A 259 -15.33 -0.10 0.34
C PHE A 259 -15.54 -0.78 -1.02
N ARG A 260 -14.67 -1.73 -1.39
CA ARG A 260 -14.79 -2.51 -2.64
C ARG A 260 -16.16 -3.16 -2.78
N ASP A 261 -16.61 -3.85 -1.74
CA ASP A 261 -17.83 -4.65 -1.75
C ASP A 261 -19.10 -3.79 -1.69
N ASN A 262 -18.98 -2.52 -1.25
CA ASN A 262 -20.06 -1.54 -1.22
C ASN A 262 -20.01 -0.57 -2.41
N GLY A 263 -19.47 -1.02 -3.55
CA GLY A 263 -19.43 -0.27 -4.82
C GLY A 263 -18.54 0.97 -4.82
N LYS A 264 -17.64 1.10 -3.82
CA LYS A 264 -16.68 2.21 -3.70
C LYS A 264 -15.28 1.77 -4.11
N HIS A 265 -14.37 2.71 -4.13
CA HIS A 265 -12.98 2.47 -4.49
C HIS A 265 -12.08 2.67 -3.27
N ALA A 266 -11.08 1.81 -3.13
CA ALA A 266 -10.08 1.90 -2.09
C ALA A 266 -8.67 1.73 -2.65
N LEU A 267 -7.72 2.35 -1.95
CA LEU A 267 -6.28 2.20 -2.09
C LEU A 267 -5.75 1.66 -0.76
N ILE A 268 -5.04 0.54 -0.79
CA ILE A 268 -4.36 -0.02 0.38
C ILE A 268 -2.86 -0.01 0.18
N ILE A 269 -2.13 0.45 1.19
CA ILE A 269 -0.67 0.44 1.24
C ILE A 269 -0.24 -0.52 2.35
N TYR A 270 0.66 -1.44 2.04
CA TYR A 270 1.27 -2.34 3.02
C TYR A 270 2.73 -1.96 3.23
N ASP A 271 3.07 -1.25 4.30
CA ASP A 271 4.42 -0.72 4.60
C ASP A 271 5.03 -1.37 5.87
N ASP A 272 5.73 -2.50 5.78
CA ASP A 272 6.09 -3.23 4.55
C ASP A 272 5.87 -4.75 4.67
N LEU A 273 5.68 -5.42 3.52
CA LEU A 273 5.45 -6.86 3.46
C LEU A 273 6.73 -7.67 3.75
N SER A 274 7.91 -7.08 3.60
CA SER A 274 9.16 -7.71 4.04
C SER A 274 9.12 -7.97 5.56
N LYS A 275 8.65 -7.01 6.36
CA LYS A 275 8.47 -7.16 7.81
C LYS A 275 7.34 -8.11 8.17
N GLN A 276 6.24 -8.14 7.41
CA GLN A 276 5.20 -9.16 7.60
C GLN A 276 5.79 -10.57 7.42
N ALA A 277 6.59 -10.78 6.38
CA ALA A 277 7.26 -12.05 6.13
C ALA A 277 8.21 -12.44 7.27
N VAL A 278 8.99 -11.48 7.79
CA VAL A 278 9.88 -11.72 8.95
C VAL A 278 9.08 -12.12 10.18
N ALA A 279 7.96 -11.46 10.45
CA ALA A 279 7.08 -11.80 11.57
C ALA A 279 6.49 -13.22 11.41
N TYR A 280 6.04 -13.59 10.21
CA TYR A 280 5.52 -14.93 9.94
C TYR A 280 6.60 -16.01 10.02
N ARG A 281 7.82 -15.69 9.60
CA ARG A 281 8.99 -16.56 9.77
C ARG A 281 9.27 -16.83 11.24
N GLN A 282 9.28 -15.79 12.08
CA GLN A 282 9.47 -15.93 13.52
C GLN A 282 8.40 -16.86 14.12
N MET A 283 7.12 -16.61 13.83
CA MET A 283 6.02 -17.46 14.30
C MET A 283 6.17 -18.91 13.86
N SER A 284 6.52 -19.14 12.59
CA SER A 284 6.63 -20.49 12.03
C SER A 284 7.78 -21.29 12.65
N LEU A 285 8.93 -20.65 12.87
CA LEU A 285 10.08 -21.28 13.53
C LEU A 285 9.76 -21.65 14.98
N LEU A 286 9.08 -20.77 15.71
CA LEU A 286 8.65 -21.03 17.10
C LEU A 286 7.61 -22.15 17.19
N LEU A 287 6.72 -22.24 16.19
CA LEU A 287 5.78 -23.36 16.03
C LEU A 287 6.46 -24.64 15.50
N ARG A 288 7.79 -24.65 15.36
CA ARG A 288 8.59 -25.77 14.84
C ARG A 288 8.14 -26.26 13.46
N ARG A 289 7.60 -25.37 12.63
CA ARG A 289 7.32 -25.68 11.23
C ARG A 289 8.65 -25.78 10.47
N PRO A 290 8.83 -26.77 9.57
CA PRO A 290 10.05 -26.90 8.80
C PRO A 290 10.36 -25.63 7.98
N PRO A 291 11.57 -25.05 8.11
CA PRO A 291 11.98 -23.91 7.30
C PRO A 291 12.43 -24.33 5.90
N GLY A 292 12.26 -23.42 4.94
CA GLY A 292 12.76 -23.54 3.57
C GLY A 292 13.86 -22.51 3.26
N ARG A 293 13.85 -21.96 2.03
CA ARG A 293 14.81 -20.95 1.56
C ARG A 293 14.80 -19.71 2.46
N GLU A 294 15.99 -19.21 2.82
CA GLU A 294 16.18 -18.04 3.70
C GLU A 294 15.45 -18.18 5.07
N ALA A 295 15.27 -19.43 5.51
CA ALA A 295 14.56 -19.86 6.71
C ALA A 295 13.06 -19.50 6.76
N TYR A 296 12.45 -19.07 5.65
CA TYR A 296 11.00 -18.83 5.58
C TYR A 296 10.21 -20.14 5.53
N PRO A 297 8.96 -20.17 6.04
CA PRO A 297 8.12 -21.36 5.96
C PRO A 297 7.72 -21.67 4.51
N GLY A 298 7.39 -22.93 4.23
CA GLY A 298 7.06 -23.39 2.87
C GLY A 298 5.85 -22.70 2.23
N ASP A 299 4.94 -22.15 3.04
CA ASP A 299 3.73 -21.44 2.63
C ASP A 299 3.90 -19.91 2.62
N ILE A 300 5.12 -19.38 2.70
CA ILE A 300 5.37 -17.93 2.67
C ILE A 300 4.84 -17.26 1.40
N PHE A 301 4.81 -17.97 0.27
CA PHE A 301 4.16 -17.48 -0.95
C PHE A 301 2.65 -17.32 -0.75
N TYR A 302 2.01 -18.31 -0.12
CA TYR A 302 0.57 -18.31 0.14
C TYR A 302 0.15 -17.16 1.05
N LEU A 303 0.99 -16.78 2.03
CA LEU A 303 0.79 -15.62 2.89
C LEU A 303 0.47 -14.36 2.08
N HIS A 304 1.36 -13.98 1.16
CA HIS A 304 1.22 -12.76 0.37
C HIS A 304 0.25 -12.93 -0.80
N SER A 305 0.17 -14.11 -1.42
CA SER A 305 -0.73 -14.32 -2.57
C SER A 305 -2.20 -14.24 -2.15
N ARG A 306 -2.59 -14.90 -1.06
CA ARG A 306 -3.98 -14.83 -0.55
C ARG A 306 -4.36 -13.44 -0.04
N LEU A 307 -3.38 -12.64 0.39
CA LEU A 307 -3.57 -11.24 0.77
C LEU A 307 -3.78 -10.37 -0.48
N LEU A 308 -2.82 -10.39 -1.41
CA LEU A 308 -2.82 -9.48 -2.55
C LEU A 308 -3.89 -9.82 -3.59
N GLU A 309 -4.26 -11.09 -3.75
CA GLU A 309 -5.37 -11.51 -4.62
C GLU A 309 -6.73 -10.94 -4.22
N ARG A 310 -6.88 -10.45 -2.99
CA ARG A 310 -8.10 -9.73 -2.55
C ARG A 310 -8.19 -8.33 -3.14
N ALA A 311 -7.08 -7.73 -3.57
CA ALA A 311 -7.10 -6.47 -4.30
C ALA A 311 -7.57 -6.73 -5.75
N ALA A 312 -8.78 -6.28 -6.09
CA ALA A 312 -9.40 -6.52 -7.39
C ALA A 312 -10.41 -5.42 -7.75
N LYS A 313 -10.71 -5.31 -9.05
CA LYS A 313 -11.84 -4.55 -9.59
C LYS A 313 -13.04 -5.49 -9.78
N LEU A 314 -14.13 -5.25 -9.04
CA LEU A 314 -15.37 -6.00 -9.19
C LEU A 314 -16.12 -5.56 -10.46
N ASN A 315 -16.83 -6.51 -11.06
CA ASN A 315 -17.72 -6.24 -12.18
C ASN A 315 -18.98 -5.50 -11.71
N LYS A 316 -19.79 -5.03 -12.67
CA LYS A 316 -21.02 -4.26 -12.38
C LYS A 316 -22.06 -5.04 -11.56
N ASN A 317 -22.15 -6.37 -11.70
CA ASN A 317 -23.10 -7.20 -10.97
C ASN A 317 -22.74 -7.33 -9.48
N PHE A 318 -21.46 -7.13 -9.14
CA PHE A 318 -20.95 -7.07 -7.77
C PHE A 318 -20.65 -5.62 -7.34
N GLY A 319 -21.43 -4.66 -7.85
CA GLY A 319 -21.38 -3.24 -7.43
C GLY A 319 -20.26 -2.41 -8.07
N GLY A 320 -19.31 -3.03 -8.78
CA GLY A 320 -18.28 -2.29 -9.52
C GLY A 320 -17.21 -1.62 -8.67
N GLY A 321 -17.10 -1.90 -7.37
CA GLY A 321 -16.05 -1.32 -6.54
C GLY A 321 -14.66 -1.88 -6.83
N SER A 322 -13.62 -1.28 -6.23
CA SER A 322 -12.23 -1.72 -6.42
C SER A 322 -11.38 -1.61 -5.16
N LEU A 323 -10.47 -2.54 -4.96
CA LEU A 323 -9.36 -2.40 -4.02
C LEU A 323 -8.04 -2.42 -4.79
N THR A 324 -7.33 -1.30 -4.80
CA THR A 324 -6.00 -1.14 -5.42
C THR A 324 -4.94 -1.32 -4.34
N ALA A 325 -3.91 -2.12 -4.59
CA ALA A 325 -2.87 -2.39 -3.60
C ALA A 325 -1.50 -1.86 -4.02
N LEU A 326 -0.83 -1.15 -3.11
CA LEU A 326 0.57 -0.75 -3.20
C LEU A 326 1.37 -1.46 -2.10
N PRO A 327 1.73 -2.75 -2.27
CA PRO A 327 2.62 -3.41 -1.33
C PRO A 327 4.01 -2.79 -1.39
N VAL A 328 4.62 -2.58 -0.23
CA VAL A 328 6.01 -2.14 -0.11
C VAL A 328 6.89 -3.34 0.23
N VAL A 329 8.02 -3.48 -0.46
CA VAL A 329 9.06 -4.47 -0.15
C VAL A 329 10.39 -3.75 -0.03
N GLU A 330 11.08 -3.98 1.09
CA GLU A 330 12.47 -3.56 1.26
C GLU A 330 13.41 -4.65 0.73
N THR A 331 14.28 -4.28 -0.20
CA THR A 331 15.42 -5.07 -0.66
C THR A 331 16.66 -4.77 0.18
N GLN A 332 17.64 -5.68 0.12
CA GLN A 332 18.95 -5.47 0.74
C GLN A 332 19.99 -5.36 -0.37
N ALA A 333 20.74 -4.25 -0.40
CA ALA A 333 21.78 -3.98 -1.40
C ALA A 333 21.29 -4.11 -2.86
N GLY A 334 20.05 -3.73 -3.13
CA GLY A 334 19.43 -3.78 -4.46
C GLY A 334 19.06 -5.18 -4.94
N ASP A 335 19.19 -6.22 -4.10
CA ASP A 335 18.91 -7.59 -4.50
C ASP A 335 17.41 -7.85 -4.69
N VAL A 336 16.97 -7.83 -5.94
CA VAL A 336 15.61 -8.20 -6.39
C VAL A 336 15.40 -9.71 -6.51
N SER A 337 16.47 -10.50 -6.47
CA SER A 337 16.44 -11.95 -6.63
C SER A 337 16.28 -12.71 -5.30
N ALA A 338 16.30 -11.98 -4.18
CA ALA A 338 15.96 -12.49 -2.86
C ALA A 338 14.53 -13.08 -2.84
N TYR A 339 14.29 -13.97 -1.87
CA TYR A 339 13.11 -14.83 -1.91
C TYR A 339 11.78 -14.04 -1.82
N ILE A 340 11.66 -13.11 -0.88
CA ILE A 340 10.43 -12.32 -0.69
C ILE A 340 10.18 -11.35 -1.86
N PRO A 341 11.16 -10.53 -2.31
CA PRO A 341 11.03 -9.75 -3.53
C PRO A 341 10.50 -10.55 -4.72
N THR A 342 11.13 -11.68 -5.03
CA THR A 342 10.77 -12.52 -6.18
C THR A 342 9.33 -13.02 -6.07
N ASN A 343 8.91 -13.49 -4.89
CA ASN A 343 7.55 -13.93 -4.64
C ASN A 343 6.54 -12.80 -4.90
N VAL A 344 6.76 -11.62 -4.32
CA VAL A 344 5.81 -10.51 -4.47
C VAL A 344 5.76 -10.00 -5.91
N ILE A 345 6.88 -9.92 -6.63
CA ILE A 345 6.94 -9.57 -8.07
C ILE A 345 6.10 -10.54 -8.92
N SER A 346 6.07 -11.83 -8.54
CA SER A 346 5.27 -12.82 -9.27
C SER A 346 3.77 -12.73 -8.97
N ILE A 347 3.39 -12.17 -7.82
CA ILE A 347 1.98 -12.01 -7.39
C ILE A 347 1.40 -10.69 -7.92
N THR A 348 2.19 -9.62 -7.94
CA THR A 348 1.73 -8.30 -8.35
C THR A 348 1.63 -8.16 -9.87
N ASP A 349 0.85 -7.18 -10.31
CA ASP A 349 0.65 -6.86 -11.72
C ASP A 349 1.78 -5.99 -12.29
N GLY A 350 2.72 -5.58 -11.44
CA GLY A 350 3.81 -4.68 -11.81
C GLY A 350 4.68 -4.33 -10.62
N GLN A 351 5.69 -3.50 -10.89
CA GLN A 351 6.58 -2.95 -9.88
C GLN A 351 7.08 -1.55 -10.26
N ILE A 352 7.23 -0.73 -9.24
CA ILE A 352 7.95 0.54 -9.21
C ILE A 352 9.25 0.26 -8.44
N PHE A 353 10.34 0.10 -9.18
CA PHE A 353 11.65 -0.18 -8.60
C PHE A 353 12.40 1.12 -8.29
N LEU A 354 12.74 1.32 -7.01
CA LEU A 354 13.48 2.48 -6.54
C LEU A 354 14.94 2.13 -6.30
N GLU A 355 15.81 2.84 -7.00
CA GLU A 355 17.24 2.54 -7.02
C GLU A 355 18.04 3.55 -6.18
N THR A 356 18.93 3.02 -5.34
CA THR A 356 19.77 3.79 -4.45
C THR A 356 20.68 4.78 -5.18
N ASN A 357 21.27 4.38 -6.31
CA ASN A 357 22.16 5.23 -7.11
C ASN A 357 21.43 6.45 -7.69
N LEU A 358 20.21 6.26 -8.21
CA LEU A 358 19.39 7.36 -8.72
C LEU A 358 19.06 8.36 -7.60
N PHE A 359 18.74 7.85 -6.41
CA PHE A 359 18.41 8.68 -5.25
C PHE A 359 19.58 9.56 -4.80
N TYR A 360 20.81 9.02 -4.81
CA TYR A 360 22.03 9.75 -4.49
C TYR A 360 22.43 10.76 -5.57
N ASN A 361 22.15 10.47 -6.84
CA ASN A 361 22.34 11.39 -7.96
C ASN A 361 21.28 12.50 -8.05
N GLY A 362 20.41 12.63 -7.03
CA GLY A 362 19.40 13.67 -6.96
C GLY A 362 18.14 13.40 -7.78
N ILE A 363 18.02 12.24 -8.42
CA ILE A 363 16.81 11.83 -9.15
C ILE A 363 15.80 11.31 -8.14
N ARG A 364 14.72 12.08 -7.94
CA ARG A 364 13.69 11.84 -6.93
C ARG A 364 12.31 12.17 -7.51
N PRO A 365 11.36 11.21 -7.57
CA PRO A 365 11.45 9.82 -7.09
C PRO A 365 12.46 8.98 -7.90
N ALA A 366 13.16 8.09 -7.20
CA ALA A 366 14.30 7.34 -7.74
C ALA A 366 13.89 6.12 -8.59
N VAL A 367 12.92 6.30 -9.49
CA VAL A 367 12.32 5.23 -10.28
C VAL A 367 13.30 4.74 -11.35
N ASN A 368 13.62 3.45 -11.35
CA ASN A 368 14.32 2.80 -12.43
C ASN A 368 13.35 2.51 -13.57
N VAL A 369 13.47 3.26 -14.68
CA VAL A 369 12.55 3.18 -15.82
C VAL A 369 12.59 1.82 -16.52
N GLY A 370 13.74 1.14 -16.52
CA GLY A 370 13.92 -0.16 -17.17
C GLY A 370 13.33 -1.31 -16.36
N LEU A 371 13.56 -1.32 -15.04
CA LEU A 371 13.10 -2.39 -14.15
C LEU A 371 11.64 -2.22 -13.70
N SER A 372 11.11 -1.00 -13.77
CA SER A 372 9.72 -0.74 -13.39
C SER A 372 8.76 -1.05 -14.53
N VAL A 373 7.64 -1.71 -14.23
CA VAL A 373 6.66 -2.16 -15.22
C VAL A 373 5.27 -2.20 -14.60
N SER A 374 4.26 -1.79 -15.36
CA SER A 374 2.85 -2.03 -15.05
C SER A 374 2.31 -2.94 -16.16
N ARG A 375 1.95 -4.19 -15.84
CA ARG A 375 1.45 -5.17 -16.84
C ARG A 375 0.04 -4.83 -17.32
N VAL A 376 -0.74 -4.10 -16.52
CA VAL A 376 -1.99 -3.47 -16.99
C VAL A 376 -1.70 -2.41 -18.06
N GLY A 377 -0.57 -1.72 -17.91
CA GLY A 377 -0.02 -0.81 -18.90
C GLY A 377 -0.94 0.37 -19.19
N SER A 378 -0.97 0.78 -20.46
CA SER A 378 -1.70 1.99 -20.89
C SER A 378 -3.23 1.91 -20.73
N ALA A 379 -3.80 0.75 -20.38
CA ALA A 379 -5.22 0.64 -20.04
C ALA A 379 -5.56 1.38 -18.74
N ALA A 380 -4.57 1.54 -17.86
CA ALA A 380 -4.67 2.31 -16.61
C ALA A 380 -4.33 3.80 -16.78
N GLN A 381 -4.19 4.33 -18.00
CA GLN A 381 -3.89 5.74 -18.25
C GLN A 381 -5.08 6.51 -18.80
N ILE A 382 -5.12 7.81 -18.49
CA ILE A 382 -5.94 8.74 -19.26
C ILE A 382 -5.39 8.85 -20.69
N LEU A 383 -6.28 9.04 -21.66
CA LEU A 383 -5.94 9.02 -23.08
C LEU A 383 -4.91 10.08 -23.47
N ALA A 384 -4.97 11.26 -22.85
CA ALA A 384 -4.04 12.36 -23.09
C ALA A 384 -2.59 11.96 -22.72
N ILE A 385 -2.41 11.40 -21.51
CA ILE A 385 -1.10 10.89 -21.04
C ILE A 385 -0.67 9.69 -21.87
N LYS A 386 -1.58 8.77 -22.20
CA LYS A 386 -1.26 7.60 -23.04
C LYS A 386 -0.66 8.01 -24.39
N LYS A 387 -1.23 9.01 -25.06
CA LYS A 387 -0.70 9.52 -26.34
C LYS A 387 0.63 10.25 -26.18
N LEU A 388 0.86 10.85 -25.01
CA LEU A 388 2.05 11.62 -24.72
C LEU A 388 3.24 10.75 -24.31
N ALA A 389 3.01 9.83 -23.37
CA ALA A 389 4.03 9.03 -22.71
C ALA A 389 4.41 7.74 -23.47
N GLY A 390 3.73 7.45 -24.59
CA GLY A 390 3.96 6.22 -25.36
C GLY A 390 5.41 6.01 -25.80
N SER A 391 6.13 7.06 -26.20
CA SER A 391 7.56 6.99 -26.55
C SER A 391 8.48 7.29 -25.36
N LEU A 392 7.97 7.93 -24.30
CA LEU A 392 8.79 8.47 -23.21
C LEU A 392 9.61 7.38 -22.51
N LYS A 393 9.01 6.21 -22.27
CA LYS A 393 9.71 5.09 -21.62
C LYS A 393 10.88 4.58 -22.46
N LEU A 394 10.69 4.49 -23.79
CA LEU A 394 11.72 4.06 -24.72
C LEU A 394 12.85 5.09 -24.82
N GLU A 395 12.51 6.38 -24.95
CA GLU A 395 13.49 7.47 -25.01
C GLU A 395 14.37 7.52 -23.75
N LEU A 396 13.76 7.35 -22.56
CA LEU A 396 14.51 7.31 -21.30
C LEU A 396 15.35 6.04 -21.13
N ALA A 397 14.91 4.90 -21.69
CA ALA A 397 15.71 3.68 -21.71
C ALA A 397 16.96 3.85 -22.60
N GLN A 398 16.78 4.35 -23.82
CA GLN A 398 17.87 4.66 -24.75
C GLN A 398 18.83 5.70 -24.16
N TYR A 399 18.31 6.72 -23.48
CA TYR A 399 19.12 7.69 -22.76
C TYR A 399 20.02 7.04 -21.70
N ARG A 400 19.49 6.12 -20.90
CA ARG A 400 20.28 5.45 -19.84
C ARG A 400 21.38 4.57 -20.42
N GLU A 401 21.08 3.86 -21.51
CA GLU A 401 22.07 3.07 -22.24
C GLU A 401 23.16 3.98 -22.83
N ALA A 402 22.79 5.08 -23.50
CA ALA A 402 23.76 6.03 -24.02
C ALA A 402 24.61 6.68 -22.92
N LEU A 403 24.03 6.96 -21.75
CA LEU A 403 24.72 7.59 -20.63
C LEU A 403 25.80 6.68 -20.03
N SER A 404 25.61 5.36 -20.01
CA SER A 404 26.66 4.45 -19.54
C SER A 404 27.86 4.39 -20.50
N PHE A 405 27.64 4.48 -21.81
CA PHE A 405 28.73 4.54 -22.81
C PHE A 405 29.42 5.90 -22.84
N ALA A 406 28.66 6.99 -22.71
CA ALA A 406 29.19 8.35 -22.77
C ALA A 406 30.19 8.67 -21.64
N GLN A 407 30.18 7.92 -20.54
CA GLN A 407 31.16 8.07 -19.46
C GLN A 407 32.59 7.70 -19.88
N PHE A 408 32.76 6.95 -20.98
CA PHE A 408 34.06 6.44 -21.43
C PHE A 408 34.56 7.04 -22.75
N GLY A 409 33.73 7.83 -23.46
CA GLY A 409 34.06 8.37 -24.79
C GLY A 409 34.29 9.89 -24.79
N SER A 410 35.35 10.34 -25.45
CA SER A 410 35.66 11.78 -25.59
C SER A 410 34.93 12.45 -26.76
N ASP A 411 34.59 11.70 -27.82
CA ASP A 411 33.87 12.22 -28.98
C ASP A 411 32.53 11.52 -29.16
N LEU A 412 31.47 12.23 -28.79
CA LEU A 412 30.09 11.83 -29.03
C LEU A 412 29.60 12.50 -30.32
N ASP A 413 29.01 11.71 -31.21
CA ASP A 413 28.34 12.22 -32.40
C ASP A 413 27.11 13.08 -32.02
N GLU A 414 26.66 13.93 -32.94
CA GLU A 414 25.55 14.85 -32.67
C GLU A 414 24.26 14.15 -32.26
N THR A 415 23.99 12.94 -32.79
CA THR A 415 22.76 12.22 -32.44
C THR A 415 22.79 11.76 -30.99
N THR A 416 23.93 11.25 -30.52
CA THR A 416 24.12 10.88 -29.11
C THR A 416 24.10 12.10 -28.20
N LYS A 417 24.71 13.23 -28.59
CA LYS A 417 24.63 14.49 -27.81
C LYS A 417 23.18 14.95 -27.64
N ASN A 418 22.38 14.89 -28.70
CA ASN A 418 20.96 15.26 -28.66
C ASN A 418 20.14 14.30 -27.79
N LEU A 419 20.40 12.98 -27.89
CA LEU A 419 19.77 11.97 -27.04
C LEU A 419 20.09 12.21 -25.54
N LEU A 420 21.35 12.49 -25.21
CA LEU A 420 21.79 12.77 -23.84
C LEU A 420 21.19 14.07 -23.30
N SER A 421 21.22 15.15 -24.08
CA SER A 421 20.63 16.44 -23.67
C SER A 421 19.13 16.31 -23.42
N ARG A 422 18.41 15.70 -24.37
CA ARG A 422 16.98 15.45 -24.26
C ARG A 422 16.64 14.53 -23.08
N GLY A 423 17.36 13.43 -22.91
CA GLY A 423 17.14 12.49 -21.82
C GLY A 423 17.41 13.10 -20.44
N ASN A 424 18.42 13.97 -20.33
CA ASN A 424 18.71 14.72 -19.10
C ASN A 424 17.59 15.71 -18.77
N MET A 425 17.11 16.47 -19.76
CA MET A 425 15.96 17.38 -19.60
C MET A 425 14.69 16.63 -19.17
N LEU A 426 14.37 15.50 -19.82
CA LEU A 426 13.22 14.67 -19.46
C LEU A 426 13.36 14.07 -18.05
N THR A 427 14.57 13.70 -17.65
CA THR A 427 14.85 13.20 -16.30
C THR A 427 14.61 14.29 -15.26
N GLU A 428 15.06 15.52 -15.50
CA GLU A 428 14.82 16.64 -14.57
C GLU A 428 13.34 17.06 -14.53
N LEU A 429 12.60 16.95 -15.64
CA LEU A 429 11.14 17.15 -15.63
C LEU A 429 10.38 16.14 -14.76
N LEU A 430 10.88 14.91 -14.67
CA LEU A 430 10.28 13.87 -13.85
C LEU A 430 10.63 14.00 -12.37
N ASN A 431 11.64 14.79 -12.03
CA ASN A 431 11.95 15.08 -10.63
C ASN A 431 10.80 15.83 -9.96
N GLN A 432 10.48 15.41 -8.74
CA GLN A 432 9.37 15.94 -7.96
C GLN A 432 9.71 15.86 -6.47
N ASN A 433 9.35 16.91 -5.73
CA ASN A 433 9.48 16.88 -4.28
C ASN A 433 8.45 15.92 -3.68
N ARG A 434 8.76 15.36 -2.51
CA ARG A 434 7.82 14.54 -1.74
C ARG A 434 6.70 15.40 -1.16
N PHE A 435 5.53 14.81 -0.99
CA PHE A 435 4.34 15.43 -0.38
C PHE A 435 3.80 16.62 -1.16
N THR A 436 4.09 16.67 -2.46
CA THR A 436 3.59 17.67 -3.40
C THR A 436 3.02 16.96 -4.63
N PRO A 437 1.94 16.18 -4.47
CA PRO A 437 1.29 15.53 -5.60
C PRO A 437 0.77 16.57 -6.59
N ILE A 438 0.92 16.30 -7.88
CA ILE A 438 0.55 17.20 -8.96
C ILE A 438 -0.70 16.65 -9.66
N PRO A 439 -1.76 17.44 -9.84
CA PRO A 439 -2.92 17.08 -10.66
C PRO A 439 -2.54 16.53 -12.04
N ILE A 440 -3.19 15.45 -12.50
CA ILE A 440 -2.81 14.76 -13.74
C ILE A 440 -2.81 15.67 -14.96
N GLU A 441 -3.74 16.62 -15.03
CA GLU A 441 -3.82 17.57 -16.14
C GLU A 441 -2.67 18.60 -16.12
N ASN A 442 -2.15 18.96 -14.94
CA ASN A 442 -0.93 19.76 -14.81
C ASN A 442 0.32 18.94 -15.17
N GLN A 443 0.36 17.66 -14.80
CA GLN A 443 1.43 16.77 -15.24
C GLN A 443 1.45 16.64 -16.76
N PHE A 444 0.28 16.46 -17.41
CA PHE A 444 0.18 16.40 -18.87
C PHE A 444 0.77 17.64 -19.52
N VAL A 445 0.37 18.81 -19.03
CA VAL A 445 0.84 20.12 -19.48
C VAL A 445 2.37 20.22 -19.40
N LEU A 446 2.93 19.90 -18.24
CA LEU A 446 4.37 19.96 -18.03
C LEU A 446 5.12 18.97 -18.93
N MET A 447 4.70 17.71 -18.96
CA MET A 447 5.36 16.68 -19.76
C MET A 447 5.25 16.97 -21.26
N TYR A 448 4.16 17.59 -21.70
CA TYR A 448 4.00 18.01 -23.10
C TYR A 448 5.02 19.05 -23.52
N SER A 449 5.36 19.99 -22.63
CA SER A 449 6.38 21.01 -22.90
C SER A 449 7.75 20.40 -23.21
N GLY A 450 8.16 19.38 -22.43
CA GLY A 450 9.42 18.67 -22.64
C GLY A 450 9.40 17.77 -23.87
N ILE A 451 8.39 16.92 -23.99
CA ILE A 451 8.34 15.90 -25.04
C ILE A 451 8.26 16.53 -26.43
N LYS A 452 7.56 17.66 -26.59
CA LYS A 452 7.47 18.40 -27.86
C LYS A 452 8.65 19.35 -28.12
N GLY A 453 9.65 19.37 -27.25
CA GLY A 453 10.89 20.13 -27.48
C GLY A 453 10.76 21.63 -27.24
N PHE A 454 9.73 22.09 -26.52
CA PHE A 454 9.66 23.50 -26.11
C PHE A 454 10.72 23.86 -25.07
N LEU A 455 11.33 22.86 -24.43
CA LEU A 455 12.40 23.02 -23.44
C LEU A 455 13.79 22.63 -23.97
N THR A 456 13.95 22.38 -25.27
CA THR A 456 15.23 21.88 -25.82
C THR A 456 16.42 22.83 -25.57
N ASN A 457 16.18 24.15 -25.60
CA ASN A 457 17.23 25.17 -25.42
C ASN A 457 17.28 25.72 -23.98
N VAL A 458 16.59 25.07 -23.06
CA VAL A 458 16.48 25.52 -21.67
C VAL A 458 17.54 24.81 -20.84
N ASN A 459 18.28 25.57 -20.02
CA ASN A 459 19.22 24.98 -19.08
C ASN A 459 18.48 24.11 -18.05
N ASN A 460 18.91 22.87 -17.85
CA ASN A 460 18.26 21.94 -16.92
C ASN A 460 18.11 22.52 -15.50
N LYS A 461 19.02 23.40 -15.07
CA LYS A 461 18.97 24.06 -13.76
C LYS A 461 17.71 24.93 -13.55
N VAL A 462 17.09 25.42 -14.62
CA VAL A 462 15.89 26.29 -14.53
C VAL A 462 14.58 25.53 -14.79
N ILE A 463 14.62 24.21 -14.99
CA ILE A 463 13.41 23.40 -15.23
C ILE A 463 12.45 23.48 -14.04
N ARG A 464 12.96 23.46 -12.80
CA ARG A 464 12.11 23.58 -11.60
C ARG A 464 11.44 24.94 -11.48
N SER A 465 12.14 26.02 -11.81
CA SER A 465 11.53 27.36 -11.84
C SER A 465 10.49 27.46 -12.96
N TYR A 466 10.75 26.84 -14.11
CA TYR A 466 9.78 26.76 -15.20
C TYR A 466 8.51 26.02 -14.78
N GLU A 467 8.63 24.89 -14.09
CA GLU A 467 7.49 24.12 -13.57
C GLU A 467 6.60 24.97 -12.66
N ASN A 468 7.20 25.65 -11.68
CA ASN A 468 6.46 26.51 -10.74
C ASN A 468 5.75 27.66 -11.46
N GLU A 469 6.45 28.34 -12.37
CA GLU A 469 5.88 29.46 -13.13
C GLU A 469 4.78 29.00 -14.09
N LEU A 470 4.96 27.84 -14.72
CA LEU A 470 3.96 27.21 -15.56
C LEU A 470 2.68 26.95 -14.74
N PHE A 471 2.80 26.31 -13.57
CA PHE A 471 1.64 26.03 -12.73
C PHE A 471 0.95 27.30 -12.21
N ASN A 472 1.71 28.34 -11.84
CA ASN A 472 1.15 29.64 -11.47
C ASN A 472 0.33 30.26 -12.60
N ARG A 473 0.80 30.16 -13.85
CA ARG A 473 0.04 30.64 -15.01
C ARG A 473 -1.22 29.81 -15.24
N ILE A 474 -1.14 28.47 -15.14
CA ILE A 474 -2.33 27.61 -15.27
C ILE A 474 -3.41 28.00 -14.28
N SER A 475 -3.05 28.22 -13.02
CA SER A 475 -4.01 28.57 -11.98
C SER A 475 -4.63 29.95 -12.18
N ASN A 476 -3.88 30.92 -12.72
CA ASN A 476 -4.33 32.30 -12.88
C ASN A 476 -5.21 32.51 -14.14
N TYR A 477 -5.11 31.65 -15.15
CA TYR A 477 -5.90 31.76 -16.38
C TYR A 477 -7.05 30.74 -16.41
N SER A 478 -8.24 31.15 -15.95
CA SER A 478 -9.43 30.28 -15.79
C SER A 478 -9.84 29.49 -17.05
N VAL A 479 -9.74 30.12 -18.23
CA VAL A 479 -10.02 29.47 -19.52
C VAL A 479 -9.04 28.31 -19.78
N PHE A 480 -7.76 28.51 -19.42
CA PHE A 480 -6.75 27.48 -19.58
C PHE A 480 -6.99 26.32 -18.62
N ASN A 481 -7.21 26.61 -17.34
CA ASN A 481 -7.54 25.60 -16.34
C ASN A 481 -8.74 24.72 -16.79
N THR A 482 -9.80 25.35 -17.29
CA THR A 482 -10.99 24.62 -17.78
C THR A 482 -10.65 23.70 -18.95
N ASN A 483 -9.87 24.19 -19.93
CA ASN A 483 -9.46 23.38 -21.07
C ASN A 483 -8.51 22.23 -20.66
N VAL A 484 -7.66 22.44 -19.65
CA VAL A 484 -6.67 21.47 -19.16
C VAL A 484 -7.40 20.33 -18.46
N ILE A 485 -8.37 20.66 -17.62
CA ILE A 485 -9.28 19.67 -16.99
C ILE A 485 -10.07 18.89 -18.04
N LEU A 486 -10.55 19.54 -19.11
CA LEU A 486 -11.28 18.85 -20.17
C LEU A 486 -10.40 17.82 -20.92
N LEU A 487 -9.09 18.03 -21.00
CA LEU A 487 -8.17 17.05 -21.61
C LEU A 487 -7.99 15.80 -20.76
N SER A 488 -8.11 15.88 -19.42
CA SER A 488 -8.07 14.69 -18.56
C SER A 488 -9.37 13.88 -18.59
N ASN A 489 -10.46 14.42 -19.15
CA ASN A 489 -11.70 13.68 -19.38
C ASN A 489 -11.63 12.83 -20.67
N ASN A 490 -11.53 11.51 -20.50
CA ASN A 490 -11.47 10.55 -21.61
C ASN A 490 -12.66 10.65 -22.59
N GLU A 491 -13.89 10.88 -22.12
CA GLU A 491 -15.05 10.98 -23.02
C GLU A 491 -14.98 12.24 -23.88
N TYR A 492 -14.63 13.37 -23.26
CA TYR A 492 -14.43 14.63 -23.99
C TYR A 492 -13.31 14.49 -25.02
N TYR A 493 -12.19 13.87 -24.62
CA TYR A 493 -11.04 13.65 -25.49
C TYR A 493 -11.39 12.77 -26.71
N LYS A 494 -12.17 11.69 -26.52
CA LYS A 494 -12.61 10.80 -27.62
C LYS A 494 -13.57 11.49 -28.59
N LYS A 495 -14.62 12.15 -28.08
CA LYS A 495 -15.69 12.72 -28.92
C LYS A 495 -15.19 13.77 -29.90
N LYS A 496 -14.12 14.48 -29.54
CA LYS A 496 -13.75 15.71 -30.23
C LYS A 496 -12.64 15.55 -31.28
N ASN A 497 -11.99 14.39 -31.44
CA ASN A 497 -10.93 14.14 -32.45
C ASN A 497 -9.92 15.30 -32.63
N ASN A 498 -9.68 16.08 -31.56
CA ASN A 498 -9.54 17.53 -31.69
C ASN A 498 -8.08 17.97 -31.84
N ASN A 499 -7.64 18.05 -33.09
CA ASN A 499 -6.48 18.85 -33.44
C ASN A 499 -6.62 20.30 -32.94
N ASN A 500 -7.84 20.86 -32.84
CA ASN A 500 -8.04 22.27 -32.45
C ASN A 500 -7.78 22.57 -30.97
N VAL A 501 -8.18 21.69 -30.04
CA VAL A 501 -7.89 21.89 -28.61
C VAL A 501 -6.40 21.72 -28.39
N VAL A 502 -5.81 20.66 -28.95
CA VAL A 502 -4.35 20.45 -28.88
C VAL A 502 -3.60 21.60 -29.56
N ALA A 503 -4.09 22.15 -30.68
CA ALA A 503 -3.48 23.30 -31.36
C ALA A 503 -3.59 24.61 -30.57
N PHE A 504 -4.74 24.89 -29.95
CA PHE A 504 -4.89 26.03 -29.04
C PHE A 504 -3.95 25.89 -27.83
N PHE A 505 -3.85 24.67 -27.29
CA PHE A 505 -2.86 24.36 -26.27
C PHE A 505 -1.45 24.62 -26.78
N ILE A 506 -1.05 24.06 -27.92
CA ILE A 506 0.27 24.25 -28.53
C ILE A 506 0.59 25.74 -28.71
N SER A 507 -0.33 26.55 -29.26
CA SER A 507 -0.08 27.96 -29.54
C SER A 507 0.08 28.77 -28.24
N TYR A 508 -0.81 28.55 -27.27
CA TYR A 508 -0.75 29.23 -25.99
C TYR A 508 0.43 28.74 -25.13
N PHE A 509 0.79 27.47 -25.22
CA PHE A 509 2.01 26.94 -24.61
C PHE A 509 3.23 27.58 -25.21
N LYS A 510 3.37 27.61 -26.53
CA LYS A 510 4.49 28.28 -27.18
C LYS A 510 4.60 29.72 -26.69
N PHE A 511 3.47 30.43 -26.55
CA PHE A 511 3.45 31.76 -25.93
C PHE A 511 3.93 31.75 -24.46
N ILE A 512 3.45 30.85 -23.62
CA ILE A 512 3.90 30.72 -22.22
C ILE A 512 5.39 30.40 -22.15
N THR A 513 5.87 29.33 -22.81
CA THR A 513 7.26 28.89 -22.74
C THR A 513 8.18 30.01 -23.19
N THR A 514 7.85 30.69 -24.30
CA THR A 514 8.65 31.82 -24.79
C THR A 514 8.64 33.00 -23.80
N ASN A 515 7.51 33.29 -23.14
CA ASN A 515 7.43 34.40 -22.17
C ASN A 515 8.01 34.07 -20.78
N ILE A 516 8.06 32.79 -20.37
CA ILE A 516 8.72 32.40 -19.13
C ILE A 516 10.23 32.56 -19.28
N PHE A 517 10.80 32.18 -20.42
CA PHE A 517 12.24 32.31 -20.69
C PHE A 517 12.64 33.64 -21.33
N GLY A 518 11.67 34.44 -21.81
CA GLY A 518 11.89 35.77 -22.37
C GLY A 518 12.53 36.77 -21.39
N PHE A 519 12.66 36.41 -20.12
CA PHE A 519 13.41 37.16 -19.11
C PHE A 519 14.75 36.53 -18.67
N SER A 520 15.07 35.29 -19.06
CA SER A 520 16.29 34.59 -18.59
C SER A 520 17.31 34.26 -19.67
N ALA A 521 17.12 34.76 -20.89
CA ALA A 521 18.06 34.64 -22.01
C ALA A 521 18.64 36.01 -22.45
N LYS A 522 18.44 37.05 -21.63
CA LYS A 522 19.28 38.25 -21.54
C LYS A 522 20.00 38.19 -20.20
#